data_AF-G0UN27-F1
#
_entry.id   AF-G0UN27-F1
#
_cell.length_a   1.000
_cell.length_b   1.000
_cell.length_c   1.000
_cell.angle_alpha   90.00
_cell.angle_beta   90.00
_cell.angle_gamma   90.00
#
_symmetry.space_group_name_H-M   'P 1'
#
loop_
_entity.id
_entity.type
_entity.pdbx_description
1 polymer ?
#
loop_
_entity_poly.entity_id
_entity_poly.type
_entity_poly.pdbx_seq_one_letter_code
_entity_poly.pdbx_strand_id
1 'polypeptide(L)'
;MRRHIRDGCAVWWGRHASGAQRACSSGHSGGTGLHLPDPPYKLPQTPRFNAERSGIFDKNWLSRLPALKPAIRNSTYLPSKEVLWQAPIHQALEIVIEHLPYHDALRYITEHSFFFLFPTILKASDAPLPHVVYEDLMKCCTFASLQNPPEEQFALPPALLRTLLCTAAYHCTLDAEYFTTCQMLFCRMEQQQQATSEVLSAWVYCCAASGKVEEALTYAKYMAGCNVPFDLFVFSLMQHPSLNPIDAEHGPVSQPAKGLLLQQRLGRRMHTAYLSDSLAAHGIFVYYALTLNHVKKWEVIRAAADLRVVLSDRTLELAVEVFAREKGMRCGPKTVKAMTLFLSKKGSAGHLLYVLLRARKNELLPEFCDLPRVSYSREQSELVLDAVQRRAQRDDGFAAANPLIRALVLEEDPHELLKAFSHAARVSSADYGEQNGDIAPDAQPTHSPICGEVSWTSTRKTIRSLLCAVDELDRSGRRAALPDRRQTALCGSTAAMAPEGLRYSSGAVAVDPPKDKSDELLELQRGDIPVGIRELARLNVVGELKEAQRARRVAMAWVNPDGMLWGSEAEGMH
;
A
#
# COMPACT_ATOMS: atom_id res chain seq x y z
N MET A 1 26.92 19.84 73.22
CA MET A 1 26.57 19.61 74.63
C MET A 1 25.22 18.89 74.65
N ARG A 2 25.16 17.72 75.31
CA ARG A 2 24.02 16.80 75.51
C ARG A 2 23.53 15.94 74.32
N ARG A 3 23.99 14.68 74.40
CA ARG A 3 23.44 13.44 73.81
C ARG A 3 22.12 13.06 74.48
N HIS A 4 21.28 12.28 73.80
CA HIS A 4 20.85 10.93 74.21
C HIS A 4 19.97 10.28 73.11
N ILE A 5 20.35 9.10 72.60
CA ILE A 5 19.81 7.73 72.89
C ILE A 5 18.75 7.35 71.83
N ARG A 6 18.71 6.17 71.20
CA ARG A 6 19.47 4.90 71.23
C ARG A 6 19.05 4.08 70.00
N ASP A 7 19.99 3.28 69.49
CA ASP A 7 19.95 1.82 69.20
C ASP A 7 18.64 1.18 68.66
N GLY A 8 18.67 0.27 67.68
CA GLY A 8 19.77 -0.40 67.00
C GLY A 8 19.29 -1.62 66.20
N CYS A 9 20.23 -2.17 65.40
CA CYS A 9 20.44 -3.59 65.02
C CYS A 9 19.30 -4.40 64.37
N ALA A 10 19.53 -5.34 63.44
CA ALA A 10 20.72 -5.85 62.78
C ALA A 10 20.33 -6.73 61.58
N VAL A 11 21.31 -6.85 60.69
CA VAL A 11 21.49 -7.78 59.57
C VAL A 11 21.27 -9.25 59.98
N TRP A 12 20.69 -10.08 59.12
CA TRP A 12 21.00 -11.51 58.99
C TRP A 12 20.95 -11.99 57.52
N TRP A 13 21.94 -12.82 57.15
CA TRP A 13 22.25 -13.37 55.83
C TRP A 13 21.53 -14.71 55.55
N GLY A 14 21.46 -15.15 54.28
CA GLY A 14 21.61 -16.59 53.95
C GLY A 14 20.76 -17.22 52.82
N ARG A 15 21.37 -17.33 51.64
CA ARG A 15 21.42 -18.45 50.64
C ARG A 15 20.24 -19.44 50.41
N HIS A 16 20.00 -19.64 49.11
CA HIS A 16 19.63 -20.87 48.36
C HIS A 16 18.34 -21.63 48.69
N ALA A 17 17.40 -21.62 47.73
CA ALA A 17 16.65 -22.81 47.33
C ALA A 17 16.24 -22.71 45.85
N SER A 18 16.89 -23.51 45.01
CA SER A 18 16.41 -23.92 43.69
C SER A 18 15.25 -24.90 43.86
N GLY A 19 14.13 -24.67 43.18
CA GLY A 19 13.01 -25.61 43.12
C GLY A 19 12.00 -25.20 42.06
N ALA A 20 12.03 -25.89 40.92
CA ALA A 20 11.06 -25.73 39.85
C ALA A 20 9.67 -26.19 40.29
N GLN A 21 8.63 -25.43 39.94
CA GLN A 21 7.32 -26.00 39.62
C GLN A 21 6.52 -25.05 38.72
N ARG A 22 6.10 -25.61 37.58
CA ARG A 22 5.16 -25.04 36.61
C ARG A 22 3.77 -24.95 37.23
N ALA A 23 3.01 -23.93 36.81
CA ALA A 23 1.72 -24.04 36.13
C ALA A 23 0.73 -22.93 36.56
N CYS A 24 0.20 -22.26 35.53
CA CYS A 24 -1.17 -21.77 35.42
C CYS A 24 -1.73 -20.87 36.53
N SER A 25 -1.76 -19.57 36.25
CA SER A 25 -2.92 -18.75 36.58
C SER A 25 -3.19 -17.79 35.43
N SER A 26 -4.06 -18.26 34.54
CA SER A 26 -4.82 -17.50 33.55
C SER A 26 -5.64 -16.42 34.23
N GLY A 27 -5.12 -15.20 34.28
CA GLY A 27 -5.92 -14.01 34.53
C GLY A 27 -6.58 -13.56 33.24
N HIS A 28 -7.78 -14.06 32.96
CA HIS A 28 -8.70 -13.42 32.02
C HIS A 28 -9.10 -12.06 32.58
N SER A 29 -8.33 -11.02 32.25
CA SER A 29 -8.84 -9.65 32.36
C SER A 29 -9.75 -9.40 31.18
N GLY A 30 -11.05 -9.62 31.38
CA GLY A 30 -12.10 -9.06 30.54
C GLY A 30 -12.04 -7.54 30.60
N GLY A 31 -11.15 -6.96 29.82
CA GLY A 31 -11.12 -5.53 29.54
C GLY A 31 -11.97 -5.29 28.30
N THR A 32 -13.03 -4.50 28.45
CA THR A 32 -13.73 -3.84 27.34
C THR A 32 -12.71 -3.10 26.47
N GLY A 33 -12.20 -3.79 25.45
CA GLY A 33 -11.22 -3.22 24.52
C GLY A 33 -11.89 -2.11 23.72
N LEU A 34 -11.30 -0.92 23.72
CA LEU A 34 -11.65 0.16 22.80
C LEU A 34 -11.52 -0.37 21.36
N HIS A 35 -12.64 -0.73 20.74
CA HIS A 35 -12.67 -1.20 19.36
C HIS A 35 -12.47 -0.01 18.41
N LEU A 36 -11.21 0.34 18.14
CA LEU A 36 -10.85 1.29 17.09
C LEU A 36 -11.10 0.65 15.71
N PRO A 37 -11.59 1.40 14.70
CA PRO A 37 -11.73 0.89 13.34
C PRO A 37 -10.36 0.64 12.68
N ASP A 38 -10.27 -0.34 11.77
CA ASP A 38 -9.05 -0.58 10.97
C ASP A 38 -9.09 0.24 9.67
N PRO A 39 -8.00 0.94 9.31
CA PRO A 39 -7.90 1.56 8.00
C PRO A 39 -7.89 0.51 6.87
N PRO A 40 -8.62 0.73 5.77
CA PRO A 40 -8.84 -0.30 4.75
C PRO A 40 -7.69 -0.38 3.73
N TYR A 41 -6.46 -0.71 4.15
CA TYR A 41 -5.29 -0.79 3.26
C TYR A 41 -5.42 -1.82 2.13
N LYS A 42 -6.28 -2.83 2.31
CA LYS A 42 -6.47 -3.97 1.40
C LYS A 42 -5.21 -4.81 1.13
N LEU A 43 -4.18 -4.68 1.97
CA LEU A 43 -2.99 -5.51 1.92
C LEU A 43 -3.30 -6.97 2.33
N PRO A 44 -2.58 -7.95 1.74
CA PRO A 44 -2.71 -9.34 2.10
C PRO A 44 -2.22 -9.68 3.50
N GLN A 45 -2.95 -10.61 4.14
CA GLN A 45 -2.61 -11.12 5.47
C GLN A 45 -1.68 -12.34 5.44
N THR A 46 -1.19 -12.71 4.26
CA THR A 46 -0.31 -13.88 4.08
C THR A 46 1.07 -13.61 4.70
N PRO A 47 1.74 -14.63 5.28
CA PRO A 47 3.06 -14.45 5.91
C PRO A 47 4.13 -13.92 4.94
N ARG A 48 3.96 -14.20 3.64
CA ARG A 48 4.87 -13.74 2.57
C ARG A 48 4.96 -12.23 2.52
N PHE A 49 3.87 -11.51 2.78
CA PHE A 49 3.78 -10.04 2.71
C PHE A 49 3.81 -9.36 4.09
N ASN A 50 4.44 -9.99 5.09
CA ASN A 50 4.60 -9.40 6.42
C ASN A 50 5.44 -8.12 6.40
N ALA A 51 6.40 -8.00 5.49
CA ALA A 51 7.22 -6.80 5.37
C ALA A 51 6.36 -5.61 4.92
N GLU A 52 5.52 -5.78 3.90
CA GLU A 52 4.64 -4.74 3.36
C GLU A 52 3.58 -4.27 4.36
N ARG A 53 3.31 -5.08 5.40
CA ARG A 53 2.45 -4.70 6.53
C ARG A 53 3.17 -3.94 7.64
N SER A 54 4.50 -3.83 7.61
CA SER A 54 5.25 -3.19 8.70
C SER A 54 5.00 -1.69 8.81
N GLY A 55 4.58 -1.04 7.72
CA GLY A 55 4.17 0.36 7.71
C GLY A 55 2.74 0.61 8.20
N ILE A 56 1.97 -0.43 8.52
CA ILE A 56 0.62 -0.29 9.07
C ILE A 56 0.71 0.20 10.51
N PHE A 57 -0.11 1.18 10.85
CA PHE A 57 -0.23 1.68 12.22
C PHE A 57 -0.80 0.59 13.16
N ASP A 58 -0.03 0.24 14.21
CA ASP A 58 -0.42 -0.77 15.19
C ASP A 58 -1.22 -0.14 16.35
N LYS A 59 -2.47 -0.56 16.53
CA LYS A 59 -3.32 -0.13 17.65
C LYS A 59 -2.75 -0.55 19.01
N ASN A 60 -1.96 -1.63 19.06
CA ASN A 60 -1.29 -2.02 20.30
C ASN A 60 -0.20 -1.03 20.71
N TRP A 61 0.29 -0.20 19.79
CA TRP A 61 1.17 0.89 20.14
C TRP A 61 0.42 1.97 20.94
N LEU A 62 -0.83 2.28 20.57
CA LEU A 62 -1.68 3.22 21.31
C LEU A 62 -1.92 2.76 22.76
N SER A 63 -2.16 1.47 22.98
CA SER A 63 -2.35 0.94 24.34
C SER A 63 -1.08 0.96 25.19
N ARG A 64 0.10 1.04 24.56
CA ARG A 64 1.41 1.17 25.22
C ARG A 64 1.81 2.62 25.49
N LEU A 65 1.18 3.61 24.86
CA LEU A 65 1.50 5.04 25.07
C LEU A 65 1.51 5.47 26.55
N PRO A 66 0.56 5.04 27.42
CA PRO A 66 0.60 5.41 28.83
C PRO A 66 1.87 4.94 29.56
N ALA A 67 2.45 3.81 29.15
CA ALA A 67 3.69 3.29 29.74
C ALA A 67 4.92 4.11 29.36
N LEU A 68 4.88 4.84 28.23
CA LEU A 68 5.97 5.72 27.78
C LEU A 68 5.92 7.10 28.44
N LYS A 69 4.76 7.51 28.99
CA LYS A 69 4.57 8.81 29.64
C LYS A 69 5.64 9.17 30.68
N PRO A 70 6.04 8.31 31.63
CA PRO A 70 7.09 8.67 32.60
C PRO A 70 8.46 8.88 31.93
N ALA A 71 8.82 8.07 30.94
CA ALA A 71 10.09 8.21 30.23
C ALA A 71 10.15 9.54 29.45
N ILE A 72 9.07 9.88 28.73
CA ILE A 72 8.97 11.14 27.97
C ILE A 72 8.96 12.36 28.91
N ARG A 73 8.30 12.26 30.07
CA ARG A 73 8.32 13.34 31.06
C ARG A 73 9.71 13.53 31.67
N ASN A 74 10.49 12.47 31.82
CA ASN A 74 11.84 12.56 32.35
C ASN A 74 12.84 13.07 31.31
N SER A 75 12.61 12.81 30.01
CA SER A 75 13.50 13.27 28.94
C SER A 75 13.43 14.78 28.67
N THR A 76 12.46 15.50 29.23
CA THR A 76 12.35 16.97 29.06
C THR A 76 13.31 17.75 29.95
N TYR A 77 13.96 17.10 30.92
CA TYR A 77 14.89 17.77 31.83
C TYR A 77 16.30 17.82 31.23
N LEU A 78 16.91 19.00 31.27
CA LEU A 78 18.31 19.17 30.88
C LEU A 78 19.25 18.50 31.90
N PRO A 79 20.43 18.03 31.46
CA PRO A 79 21.46 17.56 32.38
C PRO A 79 21.94 18.69 33.30
N SER A 80 22.40 18.33 34.51
CA SER A 80 23.04 19.28 35.42
C SER A 80 24.33 19.85 34.83
N LYS A 81 24.70 21.06 35.22
CA LYS A 81 25.90 21.77 34.74
C LYS A 81 27.16 20.92 34.88
N GLU A 82 27.34 20.24 36.01
CA GLU A 82 28.53 19.44 36.30
C GLU A 82 28.65 18.26 35.35
N VAL A 83 27.52 17.60 35.06
CA VAL A 83 27.43 16.49 34.11
C VAL A 83 27.71 16.96 32.70
N LEU A 84 27.13 18.08 32.27
CA LEU A 84 27.37 18.63 30.93
C LEU A 84 28.82 19.10 30.76
N TRP A 85 29.40 19.72 31.79
CA TRP A 85 30.80 20.19 31.75
C TRP A 85 31.81 19.04 31.70
N GLN A 86 31.45 17.87 32.25
CA GLN A 86 32.27 16.66 32.21
C GLN A 86 31.97 15.77 30.98
N ALA A 87 30.96 16.12 30.18
CA ALA A 87 30.59 15.34 28.99
C ALA A 87 31.69 15.43 27.91
N PRO A 88 31.85 14.38 27.08
CA PRO A 88 32.79 14.45 25.97
C PRO A 88 32.37 15.51 24.96
N ILE A 89 33.35 16.13 24.30
CA ILE A 89 33.15 17.33 23.46
C ILE A 89 32.05 17.14 22.41
N HIS A 90 32.07 16.05 21.65
CA HIS A 90 31.07 15.79 20.61
C HIS A 90 29.64 15.73 21.17
N GLN A 91 29.46 15.04 22.31
CA GLN A 91 28.16 14.89 22.95
C GLN A 91 27.68 16.21 23.55
N ALA A 92 28.59 16.98 24.17
CA ALA A 92 28.26 18.30 24.70
C ALA A 92 27.83 19.26 23.59
N LEU A 93 28.54 19.27 22.46
CA LEU A 93 28.18 20.09 21.29
C LEU A 93 26.83 19.70 20.71
N GLU A 94 26.57 18.41 20.51
CA GLU A 94 25.27 17.94 20.01
C GLU A 94 24.12 18.33 20.93
N ILE A 95 24.26 18.08 22.25
CA ILE A 95 23.23 18.43 23.24
C ILE A 95 22.96 19.94 23.25
N VAL A 96 24.01 20.77 23.26
CA VAL A 96 23.85 22.23 23.31
C VAL A 96 23.23 22.76 22.02
N ILE A 97 23.68 22.28 20.86
CA ILE A 97 23.18 22.72 19.55
C ILE A 97 21.74 22.28 19.32
N GLU A 98 21.35 21.07 19.74
CA GLU A 98 19.97 20.57 19.64
C GLU A 98 18.97 21.44 20.41
N HIS A 99 19.40 22.09 21.49
CA HIS A 99 18.56 22.96 22.32
C HIS A 99 18.71 24.46 22.00
N LEU A 100 19.56 24.82 21.05
CA LEU A 100 19.75 26.20 20.62
C LEU A 100 18.73 26.57 19.52
N PRO A 101 18.34 27.85 19.39
CA PRO A 101 17.57 28.30 18.24
C PRO A 101 18.28 28.02 16.92
N TYR A 102 17.53 27.66 15.89
CA TYR A 102 18.07 27.19 14.60
C TYR A 102 19.15 28.11 14.01
N HIS A 103 18.89 29.43 13.93
CA HIS A 103 19.85 30.37 13.34
C HIS A 103 21.06 30.67 14.25
N ASP A 104 20.91 30.58 15.58
CA ASP A 104 22.05 30.70 16.50
C ASP A 104 22.97 29.48 16.36
N ALA A 105 22.40 28.27 16.25
CA ALA A 105 23.16 27.06 15.97
C ALA A 105 23.93 27.15 14.63
N LEU A 106 23.28 27.62 13.56
CA LEU A 106 23.94 27.87 12.28
C LEU A 106 25.09 28.87 12.37
N ARG A 107 24.94 29.94 13.17
CA ARG A 107 26.02 30.90 13.42
C ARG A 107 27.23 30.22 14.06
N TYR A 108 27.03 29.42 15.11
CA TYR A 108 28.12 28.67 15.75
C TYR A 108 28.79 27.67 14.81
N ILE A 109 28.00 26.96 14.00
CA ILE A 109 28.53 26.02 13.00
C ILE A 109 29.37 26.75 11.96
N THR A 110 28.92 27.92 11.48
CA THR A 110 29.63 28.74 10.48
C THR A 110 30.91 29.33 11.06
N GLU A 111 30.86 29.86 12.27
CA GLU A 111 31.99 30.52 12.95
C GLU A 111 33.12 29.53 13.26
N HIS A 112 32.78 28.29 13.65
CA HIS A 112 33.76 27.27 14.02
C HIS A 112 33.97 26.17 12.97
N SER A 113 33.27 26.24 11.83
CA SER A 113 33.34 25.27 10.73
C SER A 113 33.00 23.83 11.17
N PHE A 114 32.03 23.68 12.09
CA PHE A 114 31.58 22.37 12.61
C PHE A 114 30.50 21.72 11.74
N PHE A 115 30.79 21.51 10.45
CA PHE A 115 29.82 20.98 9.47
C PHE A 115 29.28 19.59 9.82
N PHE A 116 29.98 18.82 10.65
CA PHE A 116 29.48 17.53 11.16
C PHE A 116 28.21 17.67 12.02
N LEU A 117 27.86 18.88 12.48
CA LEU A 117 26.65 19.16 13.27
C LEU A 117 25.43 19.53 12.39
N PHE A 118 25.57 19.55 11.06
CA PHE A 118 24.42 19.76 10.16
C PHE A 118 23.26 18.78 10.35
N PRO A 119 23.46 17.48 10.65
CA PRO A 119 22.34 16.60 10.98
C PRO A 119 21.60 16.99 12.26
N THR A 120 22.31 17.57 13.23
CA THR A 120 21.74 17.95 14.54
C THR A 120 20.77 19.12 14.41
N ILE A 121 21.07 20.11 13.56
CA ILE A 121 20.18 21.27 13.35
C ILE A 121 18.86 20.90 12.67
N LEU A 122 18.79 19.76 11.97
CA LEU A 122 17.53 19.28 11.39
C LEU A 122 16.50 18.95 12.46
N LYS A 123 16.95 18.70 13.70
CA LYS A 123 16.08 18.42 14.86
C LYS A 123 15.65 19.68 15.60
N ALA A 124 16.17 20.85 15.24
CA ALA A 124 15.83 22.09 15.93
C ALA A 124 14.31 22.34 15.89
N SER A 125 13.75 22.79 17.01
CA SER A 125 12.29 22.94 17.15
C SER A 125 11.68 23.98 16.19
N ASP A 126 12.50 24.92 15.73
CA ASP A 126 12.15 26.02 14.83
C ASP A 126 12.78 25.88 13.43
N ALA A 127 13.28 24.68 13.08
CA ALA A 127 13.84 24.43 11.75
C ALA A 127 12.78 24.67 10.64
N PRO A 128 13.11 25.41 9.58
CA PRO A 128 12.19 25.67 8.48
C PRO A 128 12.03 24.44 7.56
N LEU A 129 11.23 24.59 6.49
CA LEU A 129 11.08 23.57 5.46
C LEU A 129 12.45 23.23 4.81
N PRO A 130 12.65 21.96 4.36
CA PRO A 130 13.97 21.45 4.00
C PRO A 130 14.64 22.19 2.83
N HIS A 131 13.89 22.85 1.95
CA HIS A 131 14.49 23.69 0.90
C HIS A 131 15.17 24.94 1.46
N VAL A 132 14.60 25.56 2.51
CA VAL A 132 15.22 26.70 3.21
C VAL A 132 16.44 26.22 3.97
N VAL A 133 16.33 25.05 4.62
CA VAL A 133 17.47 24.44 5.33
C VAL A 133 18.63 24.18 4.38
N TYR A 134 18.38 23.60 3.20
CA TYR A 134 19.42 23.40 2.19
C TYR A 134 20.12 24.71 1.81
N GLU A 135 19.38 25.78 1.54
CA GLU A 135 19.96 27.08 1.22
C GLU A 135 20.81 27.65 2.37
N ASP A 136 20.35 27.48 3.61
CA ASP A 136 21.09 27.93 4.78
C ASP A 136 22.37 27.11 5.01
N LEU A 137 22.33 25.80 4.77
CA LEU A 137 23.52 24.94 4.80
C LEU A 137 24.55 25.40 3.76
N MET A 138 24.12 25.67 2.54
CA MET A 138 25.00 26.18 1.48
C MET A 138 25.59 27.54 1.85
N LYS A 139 24.79 28.46 2.42
CA LYS A 139 25.30 29.75 2.95
C LYS A 139 26.33 29.53 4.05
N CYS A 140 26.13 28.58 4.96
CA CYS A 140 27.10 28.26 6.00
C CYS A 140 28.42 27.80 5.39
N CYS A 141 28.40 26.93 4.37
CA CYS A 141 29.60 26.53 3.64
C CYS A 141 30.30 27.73 2.97
N THR A 142 29.55 28.68 2.43
CA THR A 142 30.09 29.90 1.79
C THR A 142 30.77 30.84 2.78
N PHE A 143 30.18 31.07 3.95
CA PHE A 143 30.67 32.05 4.93
C PHE A 143 31.47 31.43 6.07
N ALA A 144 31.79 30.14 5.98
CA ALA A 144 32.57 29.46 7.00
C ALA A 144 33.95 30.06 7.19
N SER A 145 34.43 30.02 8.43
CA SER A 145 35.77 30.50 8.80
C SER A 145 36.89 29.68 8.17
N LEU A 146 36.67 28.37 7.96
CA LEU A 146 37.57 27.47 7.26
C LEU A 146 37.04 27.20 5.85
N GLN A 147 37.86 27.51 4.85
CA GLN A 147 37.56 27.29 3.44
C GLN A 147 38.45 26.18 2.90
N ASN A 148 37.84 25.03 2.60
CA ASN A 148 38.49 23.95 1.85
C ASN A 148 38.44 24.26 0.33
N PRO A 149 39.11 23.46 -0.52
CA PRO A 149 38.91 23.55 -1.95
C PRO A 149 37.42 23.46 -2.31
N PRO A 150 36.95 24.24 -3.30
CA PRO A 150 35.52 24.41 -3.57
C PRO A 150 34.81 23.09 -3.91
N GLU A 151 35.50 22.13 -4.52
CA GLU A 151 35.00 20.79 -4.83
C GLU A 151 34.62 19.97 -3.59
N GLU A 152 35.22 20.25 -2.43
CA GLU A 152 34.95 19.57 -1.15
C GLU A 152 34.14 20.47 -0.20
N GLN A 153 34.38 21.79 -0.21
CA GLN A 153 33.73 22.75 0.68
C GLN A 153 32.22 22.82 0.48
N PHE A 154 31.77 22.79 -0.78
CA PHE A 154 30.37 22.95 -1.16
C PHE A 154 29.65 21.62 -1.38
N ALA A 155 30.36 20.50 -1.25
CA ALA A 155 29.80 19.16 -1.39
C ALA A 155 29.20 18.69 -0.07
N LEU A 156 27.87 18.74 0.04
CA LEU A 156 27.16 18.23 1.20
C LEU A 156 27.14 16.69 1.19
N PRO A 157 27.15 16.03 2.37
CA PRO A 157 27.09 14.58 2.44
C PRO A 157 25.80 14.02 1.79
N PRO A 158 25.90 12.95 0.98
CA PRO A 158 24.73 12.32 0.35
C PRO A 158 23.63 11.93 1.34
N ALA A 159 24.01 11.45 2.53
CA ALA A 159 23.07 11.12 3.59
C ALA A 159 22.25 12.33 4.04
N LEU A 160 22.89 13.50 4.20
CA LEU A 160 22.22 14.75 4.59
C LEU A 160 21.24 15.21 3.50
N LEU A 161 21.66 15.16 2.23
CA LEU A 161 20.81 15.49 1.08
C LEU A 161 19.61 14.53 0.98
N ARG A 162 19.82 13.23 1.22
CA ARG A 162 18.77 12.23 1.30
C ARG A 162 17.79 12.52 2.43
N THR A 163 18.26 12.91 3.63
CA THR A 163 17.38 13.27 4.75
C THR A 163 16.53 14.48 4.38
N LEU A 164 17.11 15.54 3.81
CA LEU A 164 16.38 16.73 3.38
C LEU A 164 15.28 16.40 2.36
N LEU A 165 15.60 15.61 1.33
CA LEU A 165 14.62 15.19 0.33
C LEU A 165 13.57 14.22 0.89
N CYS A 166 13.94 13.30 1.77
CA CYS A 166 12.96 12.43 2.42
C CYS A 166 12.02 13.22 3.32
N THR A 167 12.53 14.23 4.05
CA THR A 167 11.70 15.16 4.83
C THR A 167 10.79 15.96 3.90
N ALA A 168 11.29 16.38 2.73
CA ALA A 168 10.48 17.03 1.72
C ALA A 168 9.37 16.10 1.18
N ALA A 169 9.68 14.83 0.91
CA ALA A 169 8.72 13.81 0.51
C ALA A 169 7.66 13.57 1.60
N TYR A 170 8.07 13.53 2.87
CA TYR A 170 7.15 13.43 4.01
C TYR A 170 6.19 14.63 4.05
N HIS A 171 6.69 15.86 3.84
CA HIS A 171 5.83 17.03 3.71
C HIS A 171 4.92 16.94 2.47
N CYS A 172 5.40 16.41 1.34
CA CYS A 172 4.56 16.16 0.17
C CYS A 172 3.45 15.12 0.42
N THR A 173 3.67 14.14 1.30
CA THR A 173 2.63 13.21 1.75
C THR A 173 1.54 13.92 2.53
N LEU A 174 1.90 14.94 3.33
CA LEU A 174 0.97 15.74 4.11
C LEU A 174 0.27 16.80 3.26
N ASP A 175 1.01 17.44 2.35
CA ASP A 175 0.55 18.48 1.44
C ASP A 175 1.25 18.36 0.07
N ALA A 176 0.49 17.91 -0.93
CA ALA A 176 1.01 17.67 -2.27
C ALA A 176 1.38 18.95 -3.03
N GLU A 177 0.90 20.14 -2.62
CA GLU A 177 1.19 21.42 -3.29
C GLU A 177 2.64 21.85 -3.10
N TYR A 178 3.29 21.36 -2.04
CA TYR A 178 4.72 21.57 -1.78
C TYR A 178 5.65 20.99 -2.86
N PHE A 179 5.13 20.12 -3.74
CA PHE A 179 5.91 19.49 -4.81
C PHE A 179 6.63 20.49 -5.72
N THR A 180 5.98 21.61 -6.07
CA THR A 180 6.58 22.61 -6.97
C THR A 180 7.87 23.19 -6.38
N THR A 181 7.86 23.48 -5.07
CA THR A 181 9.05 23.94 -4.36
C THR A 181 10.10 22.83 -4.26
N CYS A 182 9.68 21.58 -4.06
CA CYS A 182 10.60 20.43 -4.08
C CYS A 182 11.28 20.25 -5.43
N GLN A 183 10.57 20.49 -6.54
CA GLN A 183 11.14 20.44 -7.88
C GLN A 183 12.20 21.53 -8.06
N MET A 184 11.92 22.76 -7.63
CA MET A 184 12.92 23.84 -7.64
C MET A 184 14.15 23.50 -6.79
N LEU A 185 13.94 22.92 -5.60
CA LEU A 185 15.02 22.43 -4.74
C LEU A 185 15.85 21.37 -5.46
N PHE A 186 15.20 20.36 -6.04
CA PHE A 186 15.90 19.27 -6.73
C PHE A 186 16.72 19.78 -7.90
N CYS A 187 16.20 20.68 -8.73
CA CYS A 187 16.97 21.29 -9.82
C CYS A 187 18.22 22.03 -9.31
N ARG A 188 18.12 22.75 -8.17
CA ARG A 188 19.29 23.40 -7.56
C ARG A 188 20.30 22.38 -7.03
N MET A 189 19.81 21.35 -6.34
CA MET A 189 20.65 20.28 -5.81
C MET A 189 21.37 19.52 -6.94
N GLU A 190 20.70 19.21 -8.05
CA GLU A 190 21.31 18.55 -9.20
C GLU A 190 22.41 19.41 -9.87
N GLN A 191 22.24 20.73 -9.87
CA GLN A 191 23.24 21.66 -10.42
C GLN A 191 24.42 21.91 -9.49
N GLN A 192 24.20 21.86 -8.17
CA GLN A 192 25.19 22.24 -7.16
C GLN A 192 25.88 21.04 -6.48
N GLN A 193 25.20 19.89 -6.42
CA GLN A 193 25.63 18.69 -5.70
C GLN A 193 25.80 17.52 -6.67
N GLN A 194 26.45 16.46 -6.20
CA GLN A 194 26.57 15.23 -6.97
C GLN A 194 25.25 14.45 -6.98
N ALA A 195 24.79 14.06 -8.17
CA ALA A 195 23.60 13.23 -8.37
C ALA A 195 23.86 11.76 -7.98
N THR A 196 23.87 11.49 -6.68
CA THR A 196 24.07 10.14 -6.13
C THR A 196 22.80 9.29 -6.17
N SER A 197 22.97 7.98 -5.99
CA SER A 197 21.85 7.02 -5.84
C SER A 197 20.89 7.40 -4.72
N GLU A 198 21.41 7.91 -3.61
CA GLU A 198 20.64 8.36 -2.44
C GLU A 198 19.72 9.54 -2.79
N VAL A 199 20.26 10.55 -3.48
CA VAL A 199 19.52 11.75 -3.90
C VAL A 199 18.49 11.41 -4.97
N LEU A 200 18.85 10.64 -5.99
CA LEU A 200 17.91 10.24 -7.06
C LEU A 200 16.78 9.35 -6.51
N SER A 201 17.08 8.42 -5.61
CA SER A 201 16.05 7.59 -4.98
C SER A 201 15.11 8.44 -4.11
N ALA A 202 15.65 9.38 -3.34
CA ALA A 202 14.85 10.30 -2.54
C ALA A 202 13.97 11.22 -3.41
N TRP A 203 14.46 11.66 -4.57
CA TRP A 203 13.66 12.39 -5.55
C TRP A 203 12.52 11.55 -6.13
N VAL A 204 12.77 10.27 -6.48
CA VAL A 204 11.70 9.33 -6.87
C VAL A 204 10.64 9.23 -5.76
N TYR A 205 11.06 9.21 -4.50
CA TYR A 205 10.12 9.22 -3.37
C TYR A 205 9.35 10.55 -3.27
N CYS A 206 9.97 11.72 -3.48
CA CYS A 206 9.27 13.01 -3.57
C CYS A 206 8.17 12.99 -4.66
N CYS A 207 8.50 12.56 -5.88
CA CYS A 207 7.53 12.45 -6.97
C CYS A 207 6.37 11.51 -6.61
N ALA A 208 6.68 10.36 -6.03
CA ALA A 208 5.68 9.40 -5.58
C ALA A 208 4.78 9.99 -4.48
N ALA A 209 5.37 10.66 -3.49
CA ALA A 209 4.65 11.26 -2.38
C ALA A 209 3.61 12.29 -2.85
N SER A 210 3.96 13.09 -3.86
CA SER A 210 3.11 14.10 -4.49
C SER A 210 2.12 13.54 -5.54
N GLY A 211 2.06 12.22 -5.73
CA GLY A 211 1.12 11.61 -6.68
C GLY A 211 1.54 11.65 -8.16
N LYS A 212 2.81 12.01 -8.46
CA LYS A 212 3.40 12.08 -9.81
C LYS A 212 3.99 10.73 -10.22
N VAL A 213 3.10 9.77 -10.50
CA VAL A 213 3.45 8.36 -10.73
C VAL A 213 4.36 8.16 -11.96
N GLU A 214 4.01 8.77 -13.09
CA GLU A 214 4.76 8.59 -14.34
C GLU A 214 6.17 9.19 -14.24
N GLU A 215 6.30 10.36 -13.63
CA GLU A 215 7.59 11.02 -13.40
C GLU A 215 8.47 10.19 -12.46
N ALA A 216 7.92 9.71 -11.34
CA ALA A 216 8.63 8.85 -10.39
C ALA A 216 9.18 7.58 -11.07
N LEU A 217 8.35 6.90 -11.88
CA LEU A 217 8.76 5.70 -12.61
C LEU A 217 9.74 6.01 -13.75
N THR A 218 9.64 7.18 -14.38
CA THR A 218 10.57 7.62 -15.42
C THR A 218 11.96 7.85 -14.85
N TYR A 219 12.07 8.54 -13.70
CA TYR A 219 13.34 8.68 -12.98
C TYR A 219 13.89 7.32 -12.50
N ALA A 220 13.03 6.43 -11.98
CA ALA A 220 13.46 5.10 -11.59
C ALA A 220 13.98 4.27 -12.79
N LYS A 221 13.36 4.41 -13.96
CA LYS A 221 13.82 3.80 -15.21
C LYS A 221 15.12 4.41 -15.71
N TYR A 222 15.29 5.72 -15.57
CA TYR A 222 16.57 6.39 -15.83
C TYR A 222 17.68 5.83 -14.95
N MET A 223 17.44 5.71 -13.63
CA MET A 223 18.39 5.09 -12.70
C MET A 223 18.75 3.66 -13.13
N ALA A 224 17.76 2.85 -13.52
CA ALA A 224 17.99 1.51 -14.04
C ALA A 224 18.83 1.51 -15.34
N GLY A 225 18.57 2.43 -16.26
CA GLY A 225 19.33 2.60 -17.51
C GLY A 225 20.78 3.04 -17.27
N CYS A 226 21.04 3.80 -16.20
CA CYS A 226 22.37 4.25 -15.80
C CYS A 226 23.06 3.28 -14.81
N ASN A 227 22.48 2.11 -14.51
CA ASN A 227 22.96 1.18 -13.50
C ASN A 227 23.17 1.80 -12.11
N VAL A 228 22.38 2.81 -11.76
CA VAL A 228 22.40 3.44 -10.43
C VAL A 228 21.49 2.64 -9.50
N PRO A 229 22.01 2.07 -8.39
CA PRO A 229 21.20 1.28 -7.48
C PRO A 229 20.18 2.14 -6.75
N PHE A 230 19.01 1.60 -6.44
CA PHE A 230 18.02 2.28 -5.61
C PHE A 230 18.42 2.21 -4.13
N ASP A 231 18.38 3.35 -3.44
CA ASP A 231 18.76 3.43 -2.03
C ASP A 231 17.77 2.66 -1.14
N LEU A 232 18.32 1.77 -0.31
CA LEU A 232 17.53 0.84 0.48
C LEU A 232 16.88 1.51 1.70
N PHE A 233 17.48 2.59 2.21
CA PHE A 233 16.91 3.36 3.30
C PHE A 233 15.68 4.13 2.80
N VAL A 234 15.78 4.82 1.66
CA VAL A 234 14.64 5.45 0.98
C VAL A 234 13.56 4.43 0.65
N PHE A 235 13.93 3.25 0.12
CA PHE A 235 12.97 2.17 -0.14
C PHE A 235 12.20 1.74 1.12
N SER A 236 12.88 1.74 2.27
CA SER A 236 12.25 1.42 3.56
C SER A 236 11.36 2.54 4.08
N LEU A 237 11.78 3.82 3.96
CA LEU A 237 11.00 4.99 4.37
C LEU A 237 9.73 5.17 3.53
N MET A 238 9.84 4.97 2.21
CA MET A 238 8.68 5.02 1.30
C MET A 238 7.58 4.02 1.72
N GLN A 239 7.94 2.91 2.36
CA GLN A 239 6.99 1.91 2.87
C GLN A 239 6.59 2.12 4.33
N HIS A 240 7.00 3.23 4.93
CA HIS A 240 6.60 3.67 6.28
C HIS A 240 6.19 5.15 6.22
N PRO A 241 5.07 5.48 5.55
CA PRO A 241 4.68 6.87 5.25
C PRO A 241 4.40 7.74 6.49
N SER A 242 4.31 7.14 7.68
CA SER A 242 4.06 7.85 8.94
C SER A 242 5.34 8.21 9.71
N LEU A 243 6.50 7.70 9.32
CA LEU A 243 7.76 7.96 10.03
C LEU A 243 8.41 9.22 9.52
N ASN A 244 8.76 10.11 10.45
CA ASN A 244 9.62 11.25 10.18
C ASN A 244 11.04 10.73 9.84
N PRO A 245 11.61 11.08 8.67
CA PRO A 245 12.95 10.63 8.27
C PRO A 245 14.05 11.04 9.25
N ILE A 246 13.95 12.22 9.86
CA ILE A 246 14.94 12.72 10.84
C ILE A 246 14.97 11.81 12.07
N ASP A 247 13.79 11.42 12.57
CA ASP A 247 13.66 10.50 13.69
C ASP A 247 14.07 9.08 13.31
N ALA A 248 13.81 8.65 12.08
CA ALA A 248 14.18 7.32 11.61
C ALA A 248 15.71 7.13 11.49
N GLU A 249 16.44 8.20 11.18
CA GLU A 249 17.90 8.18 11.03
C GLU A 249 18.64 8.47 12.35
N HIS A 250 18.09 9.35 13.19
CA HIS A 250 18.78 9.88 14.37
C HIS A 250 17.98 9.81 15.68
N GLY A 251 16.78 9.23 15.67
CA GLY A 251 15.87 9.18 16.81
C GLY A 251 15.70 7.78 17.42
N PRO A 252 15.20 7.69 18.67
CA PRO A 252 14.96 6.42 19.35
C PRO A 252 13.64 5.77 18.89
N VAL A 253 13.50 5.43 17.61
CA VAL A 253 12.27 4.77 17.12
C VAL A 253 12.34 3.26 17.38
N SER A 254 12.03 2.86 18.61
CA SER A 254 12.15 1.46 19.05
C SER A 254 11.18 0.48 18.36
N GLN A 255 10.04 0.94 17.85
CA GLN A 255 8.94 0.05 17.44
C GLN A 255 8.83 -0.32 15.94
N PRO A 256 9.23 0.51 14.96
CA PRO A 256 9.27 0.11 13.55
C PRO A 256 10.67 -0.35 13.09
N ALA A 257 11.70 -0.34 13.93
CA ALA A 257 13.07 -0.70 13.53
C ALA A 257 13.17 -2.09 12.87
N LYS A 258 12.41 -3.07 13.38
CA LYS A 258 12.28 -4.39 12.73
C LYS A 258 11.67 -4.29 11.34
N GLY A 259 10.65 -3.45 11.15
CA GLY A 259 10.00 -3.19 9.86
C GLY A 259 10.96 -2.58 8.86
N LEU A 260 11.68 -1.52 9.25
CA LEU A 260 12.70 -0.88 8.42
C LEU A 260 13.78 -1.89 7.97
N LEU A 261 14.31 -2.71 8.88
CA LEU A 261 15.28 -3.74 8.55
C LEU A 261 14.72 -4.83 7.62
N LEU A 262 13.48 -5.25 7.82
CA LEU A 262 12.82 -6.21 6.92
C LEU A 262 12.70 -5.64 5.51
N GLN A 263 12.36 -4.36 5.39
CA GLN A 263 12.24 -3.69 4.10
C GLN A 263 13.58 -3.49 3.40
N GLN A 264 14.62 -3.08 4.12
CA GLN A 264 15.97 -3.01 3.55
C GLN A 264 16.47 -4.38 3.07
N ARG A 265 16.22 -5.44 3.84
CA ARG A 265 16.57 -6.81 3.44
C ARG A 265 15.76 -7.29 2.24
N LEU A 266 14.48 -6.94 2.18
CA LEU A 266 13.65 -7.22 1.01
C LEU A 266 14.19 -6.50 -0.22
N GLY A 267 14.50 -5.21 -0.10
CA GLY A 267 15.09 -4.41 -1.18
C GLY A 267 16.40 -5.00 -1.67
N ARG A 268 17.30 -5.42 -0.78
CA ARG A 268 18.55 -6.14 -1.15
C ARG A 268 18.26 -7.39 -1.98
N ARG A 269 17.32 -8.23 -1.53
CA ARG A 269 16.95 -9.47 -2.24
C ARG A 269 16.31 -9.20 -3.61
N MET A 270 15.53 -8.14 -3.73
CA MET A 270 14.97 -7.76 -5.02
C MET A 270 16.05 -7.22 -5.95
N HIS A 271 16.96 -6.40 -5.43
CA HIS A 271 18.06 -5.81 -6.20
C HIS A 271 19.08 -6.86 -6.70
N THR A 272 19.13 -8.06 -6.10
CA THR A 272 19.97 -9.16 -6.64
C THR A 272 19.43 -9.75 -7.94
N ALA A 273 18.14 -9.58 -8.25
CA ALA A 273 17.48 -10.21 -9.39
C ALA A 273 16.78 -9.21 -10.34
N TYR A 274 16.55 -7.98 -9.89
CA TYR A 274 15.84 -6.94 -10.63
C TYR A 274 16.57 -5.60 -10.52
N LEU A 275 16.27 -4.69 -11.45
CA LEU A 275 16.83 -3.35 -11.49
C LEU A 275 16.07 -2.37 -10.58
N SER A 276 16.62 -1.16 -10.47
CA SER A 276 16.12 -0.07 -9.62
C SER A 276 14.67 0.34 -9.93
N ASP A 277 14.24 0.26 -11.18
CA ASP A 277 12.88 0.60 -11.62
C ASP A 277 11.82 -0.38 -11.08
N SER A 278 12.12 -1.68 -11.10
CA SER A 278 11.26 -2.69 -10.49
C SER A 278 11.17 -2.53 -8.97
N LEU A 279 12.28 -2.14 -8.33
CA LEU A 279 12.32 -1.95 -6.88
C LEU A 279 11.52 -0.70 -6.47
N ALA A 280 11.70 0.40 -7.20
CA ALA A 280 10.93 1.62 -7.03
C ALA A 280 9.43 1.36 -7.23
N ALA A 281 9.04 0.70 -8.33
CA ALA A 281 7.63 0.38 -8.60
C ALA A 281 6.98 -0.43 -7.48
N HIS A 282 7.71 -1.37 -6.87
CA HIS A 282 7.23 -2.09 -5.69
C HIS A 282 6.98 -1.17 -4.50
N GLY A 283 7.97 -0.34 -4.15
CA GLY A 283 7.87 0.57 -3.02
C GLY A 283 6.77 1.61 -3.20
N ILE A 284 6.61 2.16 -4.41
CA ILE A 284 5.54 3.12 -4.75
C ILE A 284 4.16 2.45 -4.65
N PHE A 285 4.02 1.20 -5.12
CA PHE A 285 2.76 0.45 -5.00
C PHE A 285 2.37 0.24 -3.53
N VAL A 286 3.32 -0.14 -2.68
CA VAL A 286 3.10 -0.32 -1.24
C VAL A 286 2.81 1.02 -0.55
N TYR A 287 3.53 2.08 -0.90
CA TYR A 287 3.28 3.44 -0.40
C TYR A 287 1.84 3.88 -0.65
N TYR A 288 1.33 3.73 -1.88
CA TYR A 288 -0.06 4.08 -2.19
C TYR A 288 -1.10 3.15 -1.57
N ALA A 289 -0.75 1.89 -1.29
CA ALA A 289 -1.61 1.01 -0.50
C ALA A 289 -1.71 1.50 0.96
N LEU A 290 -0.58 1.89 1.56
CA LEU A 290 -0.49 2.36 2.95
C LEU A 290 -1.03 3.78 3.15
N THR A 291 -1.02 4.64 2.12
CA THR A 291 -1.64 5.98 2.17
C THR A 291 -3.10 5.99 1.72
N LEU A 292 -3.71 4.82 1.50
CA LEU A 292 -5.10 4.64 1.04
C LEU A 292 -5.41 5.26 -0.33
N ASN A 293 -4.37 5.63 -1.08
CA ASN A 293 -4.45 6.20 -2.42
C ASN A 293 -4.58 5.11 -3.49
N HIS A 294 -5.66 4.33 -3.43
CA HIS A 294 -5.82 3.13 -4.25
C HIS A 294 -5.85 3.39 -5.76
N VAL A 295 -6.30 4.56 -6.21
CA VAL A 295 -6.25 4.92 -7.64
C VAL A 295 -4.81 5.03 -8.11
N LYS A 296 -3.98 5.77 -7.37
CA LYS A 296 -2.55 5.95 -7.70
C LYS A 296 -1.77 4.65 -7.57
N LYS A 297 -2.13 3.77 -6.63
CA LYS A 297 -1.61 2.39 -6.54
C LYS A 297 -1.78 1.63 -7.87
N TRP A 298 -2.97 1.67 -8.47
CA TRP A 298 -3.22 1.01 -9.75
C TRP A 298 -2.60 1.72 -10.94
N GLU A 299 -2.43 3.04 -10.83
CA GLU A 299 -1.70 3.84 -11.80
C GLU A 299 -0.24 3.43 -11.90
N VAL A 300 0.39 2.99 -10.81
CA VAL A 300 1.76 2.43 -10.85
C VAL A 300 1.84 1.25 -11.81
N ILE A 301 0.85 0.34 -11.78
CA ILE A 301 0.83 -0.83 -12.64
C ILE A 301 0.61 -0.43 -14.10
N ARG A 302 -0.28 0.54 -14.36
CA ARG A 302 -0.52 1.08 -15.70
C ARG A 302 0.76 1.72 -16.26
N ALA A 303 1.30 2.72 -15.54
CA ALA A 303 2.46 3.47 -15.97
C ALA A 303 3.72 2.58 -16.11
N ALA A 304 3.89 1.58 -15.24
CA ALA A 304 4.97 0.60 -15.39
C ALA A 304 4.86 -0.19 -16.70
N ALA A 305 3.66 -0.56 -17.13
CA ALA A 305 3.46 -1.27 -18.40
C ALA A 305 3.79 -0.37 -19.60
N ASP A 306 3.31 0.88 -19.57
CA ASP A 306 3.53 1.86 -20.63
C ASP A 306 5.02 2.22 -20.76
N LEU A 307 5.71 2.39 -19.62
CA LEU A 307 7.15 2.60 -19.55
C LEU A 307 7.97 1.31 -19.73
N ARG A 308 7.33 0.15 -19.92
CA ARG A 308 7.99 -1.16 -20.08
C ARG A 308 8.93 -1.53 -18.92
N VAL A 309 8.61 -1.09 -17.71
CA VAL A 309 9.31 -1.50 -16.47
C VAL A 309 9.00 -2.97 -16.20
N VAL A 310 10.03 -3.78 -15.97
CA VAL A 310 9.86 -5.21 -15.68
C VAL A 310 9.55 -5.38 -14.20
N LEU A 311 8.28 -5.57 -13.85
CA LEU A 311 7.88 -5.79 -12.46
C LEU A 311 8.42 -7.12 -11.91
N SER A 312 8.78 -7.10 -10.63
CA SER A 312 9.19 -8.29 -9.89
C SER A 312 8.03 -9.25 -9.66
N ASP A 313 8.34 -10.54 -9.53
CA ASP A 313 7.34 -11.58 -9.28
C ASP A 313 6.57 -11.29 -7.98
N ARG A 314 7.28 -10.78 -6.97
CA ARG A 314 6.70 -10.35 -5.70
C ARG A 314 5.72 -9.20 -5.87
N THR A 315 6.04 -8.20 -6.70
CA THR A 315 5.13 -7.08 -6.99
C THR A 315 3.88 -7.56 -7.71
N LEU A 316 4.03 -8.49 -8.66
CA LEU A 316 2.90 -9.06 -9.41
C LEU A 316 1.96 -9.87 -8.52
N GLU A 317 2.51 -10.75 -7.67
CA GLU A 317 1.73 -11.50 -6.69
C GLU A 317 1.01 -10.56 -5.71
N LEU A 318 1.70 -9.55 -5.19
CA LEU A 318 1.09 -8.55 -4.30
C LEU A 318 -0.06 -7.83 -4.99
N ALA A 319 0.15 -7.37 -6.23
CA ALA A 319 -0.89 -6.71 -7.01
C ALA A 319 -2.10 -7.62 -7.24
N VAL A 320 -1.91 -8.90 -7.54
CA VAL A 320 -3.02 -9.86 -7.70
C VAL A 320 -3.77 -10.09 -6.38
N GLU A 321 -3.07 -10.27 -5.26
CA GLU A 321 -3.73 -10.46 -3.95
C GLU A 321 -4.49 -9.21 -3.51
N VAL A 322 -3.95 -8.01 -3.78
CA VAL A 322 -4.64 -6.74 -3.53
C VAL A 322 -5.85 -6.59 -4.46
N PHE A 323 -5.72 -6.95 -5.75
CA PHE A 323 -6.83 -6.96 -6.71
C PHE A 323 -7.94 -7.90 -6.25
N ALA A 324 -7.60 -9.09 -5.74
CA ALA A 324 -8.56 -10.04 -5.19
C ALA A 324 -9.29 -9.50 -3.95
N ARG A 325 -8.57 -8.81 -3.05
CA ARG A 325 -9.15 -8.15 -1.86
C ARG A 325 -10.05 -6.97 -2.19
N GLU A 326 -9.72 -6.25 -3.25
CA GLU A 326 -10.56 -5.19 -3.80
C GLU A 326 -11.63 -5.71 -4.73
N LYS A 327 -11.64 -7.03 -5.03
CA LYS A 327 -12.55 -7.66 -6.00
C LYS A 327 -12.54 -6.95 -7.37
N GLY A 328 -11.41 -6.34 -7.73
CA GLY A 328 -11.26 -5.55 -8.95
C GLY A 328 -12.16 -4.30 -9.03
N MET A 329 -12.69 -3.80 -7.91
CA MET A 329 -13.64 -2.67 -7.92
C MET A 329 -12.99 -1.34 -8.31
N ARG A 330 -11.71 -1.14 -7.98
CA ARG A 330 -10.97 0.13 -8.22
C ARG A 330 -10.00 0.03 -9.39
N CYS A 331 -10.32 -0.78 -10.38
CA CYS A 331 -9.43 -1.10 -11.49
C CYS A 331 -10.09 -0.73 -12.82
N GLY A 332 -9.41 0.07 -13.64
CA GLY A 332 -9.88 0.47 -14.97
C GLY A 332 -9.38 -0.47 -16.08
N PRO A 333 -9.90 -0.33 -17.32
CA PRO A 333 -9.56 -1.23 -18.42
C PRO A 333 -8.09 -1.21 -18.81
N LYS A 334 -7.43 -0.04 -18.81
CA LYS A 334 -5.99 0.08 -19.05
C LYS A 334 -5.17 -0.67 -17.99
N THR A 335 -5.56 -0.60 -16.72
CA THR A 335 -4.90 -1.33 -15.63
C THR A 335 -5.10 -2.84 -15.77
N VAL A 336 -6.30 -3.31 -16.13
CA VAL A 336 -6.54 -4.73 -16.40
C VAL A 336 -5.62 -5.23 -17.51
N LYS A 337 -5.51 -4.49 -18.63
CA LYS A 337 -4.58 -4.83 -19.73
C LYS A 337 -3.12 -4.86 -19.28
N ALA A 338 -2.70 -3.90 -18.45
CA ALA A 338 -1.35 -3.88 -17.89
C ALA A 338 -1.10 -5.12 -17.01
N MET A 339 -2.04 -5.47 -16.12
CA MET A 339 -1.94 -6.68 -15.29
C MET A 339 -1.89 -7.95 -16.14
N THR A 340 -2.72 -8.08 -17.17
CA THR A 340 -2.74 -9.28 -18.02
C THR A 340 -1.46 -9.41 -18.84
N LEU A 341 -0.90 -8.30 -19.33
CA LEU A 341 0.40 -8.26 -19.99
C LEU A 341 1.55 -8.70 -19.07
N PHE A 342 1.55 -8.27 -17.81
CA PHE A 342 2.58 -8.70 -16.87
C PHE A 342 2.43 -10.17 -16.47
N LEU A 343 1.19 -10.61 -16.21
CA LEU A 343 0.90 -11.97 -15.78
C LEU A 343 1.12 -12.99 -16.90
N SER A 344 0.88 -12.64 -18.17
CA SER A 344 1.21 -13.51 -19.30
C SER A 344 2.72 -13.74 -19.45
N LYS A 345 3.54 -12.75 -19.08
CA LYS A 345 5.00 -12.85 -19.12
C LYS A 345 5.57 -13.61 -17.92
N LYS A 346 5.24 -13.21 -16.69
CA LYS A 346 5.88 -13.71 -15.45
C LYS A 346 4.93 -14.24 -14.38
N GLY A 347 3.62 -14.18 -14.59
CA GLY A 347 2.63 -14.67 -13.63
C GLY A 347 2.37 -16.18 -13.69
N SER A 348 1.54 -16.66 -12.75
CA SER A 348 0.94 -17.99 -12.80
C SER A 348 -0.34 -17.97 -13.65
N ALA A 349 -0.69 -19.11 -14.27
CA ALA A 349 -1.91 -19.23 -15.05
C ALA A 349 -3.17 -18.95 -14.23
N GLY A 350 -3.20 -19.39 -12.96
CA GLY A 350 -4.30 -19.13 -12.04
C GLY A 350 -4.50 -17.63 -11.74
N HIS A 351 -3.41 -16.88 -11.56
CA HIS A 351 -3.49 -15.43 -11.35
C HIS A 351 -4.04 -14.70 -12.58
N LEU A 352 -3.55 -15.04 -13.77
CA LEU A 352 -4.02 -14.46 -15.03
C LEU A 352 -5.51 -14.76 -15.26
N LEU A 353 -5.91 -16.02 -15.08
CA LEU A 353 -7.31 -16.44 -15.18
C LEU A 353 -8.21 -15.69 -14.18
N TYR A 354 -7.79 -15.58 -12.91
CA TYR A 354 -8.55 -14.88 -11.89
C TYR A 354 -8.79 -13.41 -12.29
N VAL A 355 -7.75 -12.70 -12.74
CA VAL A 355 -7.87 -11.29 -13.15
C VAL A 355 -8.84 -11.14 -14.32
N LEU A 356 -8.69 -11.98 -15.36
CA LEU A 356 -9.57 -11.95 -16.54
C LEU A 356 -11.03 -12.28 -16.18
N LEU A 357 -11.27 -13.37 -15.45
CA LEU A 357 -12.61 -13.78 -15.03
C LEU A 357 -13.27 -12.72 -14.15
N ARG A 358 -12.51 -12.12 -13.23
CA ARG A 358 -13.01 -11.07 -12.36
C ARG A 358 -13.34 -9.79 -13.13
N ALA A 359 -12.51 -9.42 -14.11
CA ALA A 359 -12.78 -8.28 -14.99
C ALA A 359 -14.08 -8.51 -15.78
N ARG A 360 -14.22 -9.66 -16.45
CA ARG A 360 -15.46 -10.01 -17.18
C ARG A 360 -16.69 -10.05 -16.29
N LYS A 361 -16.55 -10.58 -15.06
CA LYS A 361 -17.64 -10.55 -14.08
C LYS A 361 -18.01 -9.12 -13.69
N ASN A 362 -17.04 -8.25 -13.46
CA ASN A 362 -17.31 -6.86 -13.09
C ASN A 362 -17.95 -6.08 -14.26
N GLU A 363 -17.59 -6.34 -15.52
CA GLU A 363 -18.27 -5.72 -16.69
C GLU A 363 -19.77 -6.02 -16.76
N LEU A 364 -20.21 -7.12 -16.15
CA LEU A 364 -21.60 -7.58 -16.13
C LEU A 364 -22.37 -7.13 -14.89
N LEU A 365 -21.70 -6.52 -13.92
CA LEU A 365 -22.35 -6.03 -12.72
C LEU A 365 -23.10 -4.73 -13.04
N PRO A 366 -24.33 -4.55 -12.52
CA PRO A 366 -25.13 -3.35 -12.78
C PRO A 366 -24.44 -2.09 -12.25
N GLU A 367 -23.59 -2.22 -11.21
CA GLU A 367 -22.81 -1.10 -10.68
C GLU A 367 -21.76 -0.57 -11.67
N PHE A 368 -21.43 -1.33 -12.73
CA PHE A 368 -20.39 -0.99 -13.69
C PHE A 368 -20.85 -0.91 -15.15
N CYS A 369 -22.15 -0.98 -15.42
CA CYS A 369 -22.68 -1.01 -16.79
C CYS A 369 -22.39 0.27 -17.59
N ASP A 370 -22.28 1.41 -16.91
CA ASP A 370 -22.10 2.74 -17.53
C ASP A 370 -20.63 3.04 -17.86
N LEU A 371 -19.73 2.10 -17.57
CA LEU A 371 -18.30 2.31 -17.63
C LEU A 371 -17.67 1.51 -18.78
N PRO A 372 -16.57 2.00 -19.38
CA PRO A 372 -16.01 1.40 -20.59
C PRO A 372 -15.45 0.00 -20.33
N ARG A 373 -15.86 -0.97 -21.14
CA ARG A 373 -15.41 -2.37 -21.06
C ARG A 373 -13.93 -2.53 -21.41
N VAL A 374 -13.34 -3.64 -20.98
CA VAL A 374 -11.98 -4.04 -21.34
C VAL A 374 -11.99 -4.64 -22.76
N SER A 375 -11.56 -3.86 -23.74
CA SER A 375 -11.37 -4.29 -25.13
C SER A 375 -9.89 -4.29 -25.50
N TYR A 376 -9.33 -5.40 -26.00
CA TYR A 376 -7.93 -5.46 -26.41
C TYR A 376 -7.78 -4.99 -27.86
N SER A 377 -6.79 -4.14 -28.17
CA SER A 377 -6.43 -3.93 -29.57
C SER A 377 -5.82 -5.22 -30.14
N ARG A 378 -5.84 -5.37 -31.45
CA ARG A 378 -5.24 -6.52 -32.14
C ARG A 378 -3.78 -6.75 -31.73
N GLU A 379 -2.98 -5.69 -31.69
CA GLU A 379 -1.58 -5.77 -31.26
C GLU A 379 -1.45 -6.21 -29.79
N GLN A 380 -2.33 -5.71 -28.91
CA GLN A 380 -2.31 -6.07 -27.49
C GLN A 380 -2.72 -7.52 -27.26
N SER A 381 -3.75 -8.00 -27.95
CA SER A 381 -4.19 -9.40 -27.86
C SER A 381 -3.14 -10.34 -28.43
N GLU A 382 -2.55 -10.03 -29.59
CA GLU A 382 -1.45 -10.81 -30.18
C GLU A 382 -0.24 -10.91 -29.22
N LEU A 383 0.17 -9.81 -28.59
CA LEU A 383 1.28 -9.81 -27.62
C LEU A 383 0.99 -10.69 -26.39
N VAL A 384 -0.23 -10.62 -25.84
CA VAL A 384 -0.62 -11.42 -24.67
C VAL A 384 -0.71 -12.89 -25.05
N LEU A 385 -1.36 -13.22 -26.16
CA LEU A 385 -1.59 -14.60 -26.59
C LEU A 385 -0.32 -15.29 -27.05
N ASP A 386 0.61 -14.58 -27.71
CA ASP A 386 1.93 -15.11 -28.04
C ASP A 386 2.74 -15.43 -26.78
N ALA A 387 2.73 -14.54 -25.78
CA ALA A 387 3.37 -14.80 -24.50
C ALA A 387 2.77 -16.02 -23.78
N VAL A 388 1.44 -16.14 -23.76
CA VAL A 388 0.72 -17.30 -23.21
C VAL A 388 1.06 -18.58 -23.96
N GLN A 389 1.13 -18.54 -25.30
CA GLN A 389 1.48 -19.70 -26.12
C GLN A 389 2.91 -20.17 -25.85
N ARG A 390 3.87 -19.24 -25.77
CA ARG A 390 5.26 -19.56 -25.41
C ARG A 390 5.38 -20.14 -24.01
N ARG A 391 4.57 -19.67 -23.05
CA ARG A 391 4.49 -20.25 -21.69
C ARG A 391 3.85 -21.64 -21.70
N ALA A 392 2.77 -21.84 -22.46
CA ALA A 392 2.08 -23.11 -22.57
C ALA A 392 2.96 -24.25 -23.11
N GLN A 393 3.99 -23.94 -23.90
CA GLN A 393 4.97 -24.94 -24.36
C GLN A 393 5.87 -25.50 -23.23
N ARG A 394 5.94 -24.80 -22.09
CA ARG A 394 6.87 -25.11 -20.99
C ARG A 394 6.17 -25.33 -19.64
N ASP A 395 4.91 -24.92 -19.52
CA ASP A 395 4.15 -24.88 -18.28
C ASP A 395 2.76 -25.49 -18.53
N ASP A 396 2.54 -26.69 -17.99
CA ASP A 396 1.29 -27.45 -18.13
C ASP A 396 0.07 -26.66 -17.62
N GLY A 397 0.27 -25.79 -16.63
CA GLY A 397 -0.78 -24.90 -16.13
C GLY A 397 -1.24 -23.91 -17.18
N PHE A 398 -0.30 -23.31 -17.93
CA PHE A 398 -0.63 -22.46 -19.07
C PHE A 398 -1.17 -23.26 -20.25
N ALA A 399 -0.66 -24.47 -20.50
CA ALA A 399 -1.20 -25.34 -21.55
C ALA A 399 -2.69 -25.66 -21.33
N ALA A 400 -3.06 -26.03 -20.10
CA ALA A 400 -4.44 -26.31 -19.72
C ALA A 400 -5.33 -25.05 -19.73
N ALA A 401 -4.79 -23.90 -19.32
CA ALA A 401 -5.54 -22.64 -19.26
C ALA A 401 -5.66 -21.90 -20.61
N ASN A 402 -4.82 -22.21 -21.60
CA ASN A 402 -4.68 -21.45 -22.85
C ASN A 402 -6.01 -21.27 -23.61
N PRO A 403 -6.86 -22.30 -23.83
CA PRO A 403 -8.13 -22.12 -24.52
C PRO A 403 -9.05 -21.11 -23.82
N LEU A 404 -9.08 -21.18 -22.48
CA LEU A 404 -9.86 -20.28 -21.63
C LEU A 404 -9.32 -18.85 -21.65
N ILE A 405 -8.00 -18.68 -21.55
CA ILE A 405 -7.35 -17.37 -21.63
C ILE A 405 -7.62 -16.73 -22.99
N ARG A 406 -7.50 -17.50 -24.09
CA ARG A 406 -7.83 -17.04 -25.45
C ARG A 406 -9.26 -16.53 -25.56
N ALA A 407 -10.23 -17.31 -25.09
CA ALA A 407 -11.63 -16.90 -25.09
C ALA A 407 -11.83 -15.60 -24.27
N LEU A 408 -11.27 -15.52 -23.06
CA LEU A 408 -11.44 -14.34 -22.20
C LEU A 408 -10.81 -13.05 -22.76
N VAL A 409 -9.75 -13.17 -23.57
CA VAL A 409 -9.04 -12.03 -24.19
C VAL A 409 -9.69 -11.61 -25.50
N LEU A 410 -10.12 -12.56 -26.33
CA LEU A 410 -10.65 -12.29 -27.67
C LEU A 410 -12.14 -11.96 -27.67
N GLU A 411 -12.91 -12.54 -26.75
CA GLU A 411 -14.36 -12.32 -26.74
C GLU A 411 -14.68 -10.92 -26.24
N GLU A 412 -15.44 -10.18 -27.04
CA GLU A 412 -15.81 -8.79 -26.74
C GLU A 412 -17.10 -8.71 -25.93
N ASP A 413 -18.00 -9.70 -26.05
CA ASP A 413 -19.21 -9.77 -25.24
C ASP A 413 -19.07 -10.75 -24.06
N PRO A 414 -19.00 -10.24 -22.81
CA PRO A 414 -18.94 -11.08 -21.62
C PRO A 414 -20.19 -11.96 -21.41
N HIS A 415 -21.35 -11.61 -22.01
CA HIS A 415 -22.54 -12.46 -21.93
C HIS A 415 -22.41 -13.74 -22.75
N GLU A 416 -21.78 -13.69 -23.93
CA GLU A 416 -21.53 -14.87 -24.76
C GLU A 416 -20.55 -15.82 -24.08
N LEU A 417 -19.50 -15.29 -23.43
CA LEU A 417 -18.61 -16.07 -22.58
C LEU A 417 -19.36 -16.84 -21.49
N LEU A 418 -20.22 -16.16 -20.72
CA LEU A 418 -20.96 -16.82 -19.64
C LEU A 418 -21.98 -17.84 -20.15
N LYS A 419 -22.62 -17.59 -21.30
CA LYS A 419 -23.48 -18.58 -21.96
C LYS A 419 -22.67 -19.81 -22.36
N ALA A 420 -21.49 -19.62 -22.95
CA ALA A 420 -20.59 -20.73 -23.29
C ALA A 420 -20.12 -21.51 -22.04
N PHE A 421 -19.76 -20.83 -20.95
CA PHE A 421 -19.39 -21.49 -19.69
C PHE A 421 -20.54 -22.27 -19.06
N SER A 422 -21.73 -21.66 -19.00
CA SER A 422 -22.91 -22.31 -18.41
C SER A 422 -23.38 -23.49 -19.24
N HIS A 423 -23.28 -23.41 -20.57
CA HIS A 423 -23.53 -24.54 -21.47
C HIS A 423 -22.51 -25.67 -21.25
N ALA A 424 -21.22 -25.37 -21.22
CA ALA A 424 -20.17 -26.36 -20.98
C ALA A 424 -20.30 -27.05 -19.60
N ALA A 425 -20.66 -26.30 -18.54
CA ALA A 425 -20.90 -26.85 -17.22
C ALA A 425 -22.12 -27.79 -17.18
N ARG A 426 -23.18 -27.49 -17.94
CA ARG A 426 -24.37 -28.34 -18.03
C ARG A 426 -24.10 -29.62 -18.81
N VAL A 427 -23.37 -29.55 -19.92
CA VAL A 427 -22.97 -30.73 -20.72
C VAL A 427 -22.06 -31.66 -19.91
N SER A 428 -21.11 -31.11 -19.15
CA SER A 428 -20.24 -31.92 -18.26
C SER A 428 -20.97 -32.57 -17.08
N SER A 429 -22.18 -32.12 -16.76
CA SER A 429 -23.02 -32.69 -15.69
C SER A 429 -23.95 -33.80 -16.19
N ALA A 430 -24.20 -33.86 -17.50
CA ALA A 430 -25.05 -34.87 -18.12
C ALA A 430 -24.32 -36.20 -18.39
N ASP A 431 -22.98 -36.20 -18.46
CA ASP A 431 -22.15 -37.38 -18.75
C ASP A 431 -21.90 -38.31 -17.54
N TYR A 432 -22.48 -38.03 -16.36
CA TYR A 432 -22.36 -38.88 -15.16
C TYR A 432 -23.69 -39.47 -14.67
N GLY A 433 -24.76 -39.39 -15.48
CA GLY A 433 -26.06 -39.99 -15.18
C GLY A 433 -26.38 -41.16 -16.10
N GLU A 434 -26.23 -42.38 -15.58
CA GLU A 434 -26.92 -43.62 -15.99
C GLU A 434 -26.87 -44.05 -17.47
N GLN A 435 -25.90 -44.91 -17.81
CA GLN A 435 -26.15 -46.03 -18.73
C GLN A 435 -25.73 -47.34 -18.05
N ASN A 436 -26.72 -48.09 -17.55
CA ASN A 436 -26.61 -49.49 -17.15
C ASN A 436 -27.16 -50.38 -18.27
N GLY A 437 -26.36 -51.42 -18.64
CA GLY A 437 -26.65 -52.73 -19.26
C GLY A 437 -27.74 -52.87 -20.34
N ASP A 438 -27.62 -53.63 -21.41
CA ASP A 438 -26.81 -54.80 -21.76
C ASP A 438 -26.97 -55.03 -23.28
N ILE A 439 -25.90 -55.34 -24.05
CA ILE A 439 -25.88 -56.34 -25.16
C ILE A 439 -24.42 -56.83 -25.35
N ALA A 440 -24.31 -58.15 -25.56
CA ALA A 440 -23.15 -59.04 -25.59
C ALA A 440 -22.14 -58.86 -26.77
N PRO A 441 -21.02 -59.63 -26.81
CA PRO A 441 -19.78 -59.30 -27.51
C PRO A 441 -19.70 -59.89 -28.93
N ASP A 442 -19.12 -59.14 -29.86
CA ASP A 442 -18.12 -59.62 -30.84
C ASP A 442 -17.86 -58.56 -31.91
N ALA A 443 -16.64 -58.03 -31.93
CA ALA A 443 -15.89 -57.60 -33.11
C ALA A 443 -14.62 -56.85 -32.66
N GLN A 444 -13.49 -57.54 -32.65
CA GLN A 444 -12.19 -56.90 -32.89
C GLN A 444 -12.12 -56.52 -34.39
N PRO A 445 -11.46 -55.42 -34.80
CA PRO A 445 -9.99 -55.45 -34.78
C PRO A 445 -9.23 -54.12 -34.62
N THR A 446 -8.01 -54.29 -34.10
CA THR A 446 -6.72 -53.70 -34.56
C THR A 446 -6.24 -52.28 -34.18
N HIS A 447 -5.04 -52.31 -33.58
CA HIS A 447 -3.89 -51.38 -33.68
C HIS A 447 -3.79 -50.10 -32.83
N SER A 448 -3.07 -50.26 -31.70
CA SER A 448 -1.92 -49.44 -31.21
C SER A 448 -2.18 -48.04 -30.60
N PRO A 449 -1.20 -47.47 -29.87
CA PRO A 449 -0.71 -47.92 -28.57
C PRO A 449 -0.97 -46.89 -27.46
N ILE A 450 -0.93 -47.41 -26.23
CA ILE A 450 -0.87 -46.75 -24.92
C ILE A 450 -0.22 -45.34 -24.97
N CYS A 451 -1.05 -44.29 -25.01
CA CYS A 451 -0.69 -42.92 -24.62
C CYS A 451 -1.98 -42.13 -24.33
N GLY A 452 -2.57 -42.26 -23.14
CA GLY A 452 -3.86 -41.60 -22.89
C GLY A 452 -4.24 -41.37 -21.43
N GLU A 453 -4.04 -42.34 -20.55
CA GLU A 453 -4.57 -42.21 -19.17
C GLU A 453 -3.69 -41.36 -18.25
N VAL A 454 -2.36 -41.39 -18.42
CA VAL A 454 -1.42 -40.60 -17.60
C VAL A 454 -1.47 -39.10 -17.98
N SER A 455 -1.72 -38.80 -19.26
CA SER A 455 -1.88 -37.42 -19.76
C SER A 455 -3.19 -36.78 -19.30
N TRP A 456 -4.29 -37.54 -19.31
CA TRP A 456 -5.60 -37.02 -18.93
C TRP A 456 -5.78 -36.83 -17.42
N THR A 457 -5.22 -37.74 -16.61
CA THR A 457 -5.22 -37.62 -15.15
C THR A 457 -4.33 -36.46 -14.68
N SER A 458 -3.16 -36.27 -15.32
CA SER A 458 -2.30 -35.09 -15.09
C SER A 458 -3.01 -33.79 -15.47
N THR A 459 -3.65 -33.75 -16.65
CA THR A 459 -4.41 -32.58 -17.12
C THR A 459 -5.60 -32.25 -16.19
N ARG A 460 -6.36 -33.26 -15.74
CA ARG A 460 -7.45 -33.08 -14.76
C ARG A 460 -6.94 -32.55 -13.42
N LYS A 461 -5.80 -33.06 -12.93
CA LYS A 461 -5.17 -32.59 -11.70
C LYS A 461 -4.72 -31.12 -11.82
N THR A 462 -4.15 -30.75 -12.96
CA THR A 462 -3.73 -29.37 -13.27
C THR A 462 -4.92 -28.42 -13.36
N ILE A 463 -5.99 -28.79 -14.07
CA ILE A 463 -7.23 -28.00 -14.14
C ILE A 463 -7.85 -27.84 -12.74
N ARG A 464 -7.92 -28.92 -11.95
CA ARG A 464 -8.42 -28.85 -10.57
C ARG A 464 -7.57 -27.95 -9.68
N SER A 465 -6.24 -28.02 -9.81
CA SER A 465 -5.31 -27.15 -9.09
C SER A 465 -5.49 -25.68 -9.48
N LEU A 466 -5.70 -25.38 -10.76
CA LEU A 466 -5.96 -24.02 -11.26
C LEU A 466 -7.27 -23.46 -10.73
N LEU A 467 -8.35 -24.25 -10.76
CA LEU A 467 -9.64 -23.87 -10.19
C LEU A 467 -9.56 -23.67 -8.68
N CYS A 468 -8.83 -24.55 -7.96
CA CYS A 468 -8.55 -24.34 -6.54
C CYS A 468 -7.80 -23.03 -6.29
N ALA A 469 -6.80 -22.68 -7.10
CA ALA A 469 -6.07 -21.41 -6.96
C ALA A 469 -6.97 -20.18 -7.20
N VAL A 470 -7.84 -20.23 -8.21
CA VAL A 470 -8.85 -19.19 -8.49
C VAL A 470 -9.84 -19.07 -7.31
N ASP A 471 -10.31 -20.20 -6.78
CA ASP A 471 -11.21 -20.26 -5.63
C ASP A 471 -10.53 -19.80 -4.32
N GLU A 472 -9.24 -20.06 -4.15
CA GLU A 472 -8.47 -19.57 -3.01
C GLU A 472 -8.33 -18.05 -3.04
N LEU A 473 -8.03 -17.48 -4.21
CA LEU A 473 -8.01 -16.03 -4.38
C LEU A 473 -9.39 -15.41 -4.11
N ASP A 474 -10.47 -15.99 -4.63
CA ASP A 474 -11.82 -15.48 -4.37
C ASP A 474 -12.21 -15.62 -2.88
N ARG A 475 -11.89 -16.75 -2.24
CA ARG A 475 -12.10 -16.96 -0.79
C ARG A 475 -11.27 -16.00 0.07
N SER A 476 -10.03 -15.72 -0.32
CA SER A 476 -9.16 -14.76 0.38
C SER A 476 -9.74 -13.34 0.34
N GLY A 477 -10.39 -12.96 -0.77
CA GLY A 477 -11.13 -11.71 -0.89
C GLY A 477 -12.42 -11.66 -0.06
N ARG A 478 -13.06 -12.81 0.21
CA ARG A 478 -14.29 -12.91 1.04
C ARG A 478 -14.02 -12.94 2.55
N ARG A 479 -12.98 -13.64 3.02
CA ARG A 479 -12.69 -13.80 4.47
C ARG A 479 -12.39 -12.50 5.21
N ALA A 480 -12.03 -11.42 4.51
CA ALA A 480 -11.78 -10.11 5.11
C ALA A 480 -13.02 -9.21 5.21
N ALA A 481 -14.17 -9.62 4.65
CA ALA A 481 -15.43 -8.86 4.68
C ALA A 481 -16.36 -9.25 5.85
N LEU A 482 -15.99 -10.26 6.64
CA LEU A 482 -16.68 -10.66 7.85
C LEU A 482 -15.77 -10.36 9.04
N PRO A 483 -16.20 -9.58 10.06
CA PRO A 483 -15.54 -9.64 11.34
C PRO A 483 -15.64 -11.08 11.86
N ASP A 484 -14.56 -11.52 12.48
CA ASP A 484 -14.29 -12.91 12.86
C ASP A 484 -15.39 -13.48 13.78
N ARG A 485 -16.43 -14.08 13.17
CA ARG A 485 -17.54 -14.75 13.87
C ARG A 485 -17.28 -16.25 14.03
N ARG A 486 -16.01 -16.67 14.11
CA ARG A 486 -15.59 -18.07 14.25
C ARG A 486 -14.94 -18.41 15.60
N GLN A 487 -15.16 -17.59 16.64
CA GLN A 487 -14.91 -17.98 18.03
C GLN A 487 -16.17 -18.24 18.88
N THR A 488 -17.38 -18.17 18.31
CA THR A 488 -18.65 -18.44 19.02
C THR A 488 -19.47 -19.60 18.46
N ALA A 489 -18.81 -20.58 17.84
CA ALA A 489 -19.45 -21.83 17.44
C ALA A 489 -18.95 -23.00 18.30
N LEU A 490 -19.06 -22.85 19.62
CA LEU A 490 -18.92 -23.92 20.62
C LEU A 490 -19.71 -23.50 21.87
N CYS A 491 -21.00 -23.20 21.70
CA CYS A 491 -21.97 -23.21 22.80
C CYS A 491 -23.40 -23.21 22.24
N GLY A 492 -24.16 -24.24 22.59
CA GLY A 492 -25.61 -24.15 22.80
C GLY A 492 -26.51 -24.03 21.59
N SER A 493 -27.06 -25.18 21.18
CA SER A 493 -28.27 -25.31 20.39
C SER A 493 -29.48 -24.66 21.06
N THR A 494 -30.29 -23.89 20.33
CA THR A 494 -31.77 -23.96 20.37
C THR A 494 -32.36 -23.26 19.14
N ALA A 495 -33.30 -23.95 18.51
CA ALA A 495 -34.05 -23.57 17.32
C ALA A 495 -35.01 -22.38 17.55
N ALA A 496 -35.23 -21.56 16.50
CA ALA A 496 -36.51 -20.89 16.24
C ALA A 496 -36.57 -20.31 14.82
N MET A 497 -37.39 -20.97 14.01
CA MET A 497 -38.32 -20.45 12.97
C MET A 497 -37.88 -19.37 11.97
N ALA A 498 -37.88 -19.80 10.70
CA ALA A 498 -38.16 -18.95 9.53
C ALA A 498 -39.58 -18.37 9.59
N PRO A 499 -39.85 -17.31 8.81
CA PRO A 499 -40.87 -17.50 7.78
C PRO A 499 -40.47 -17.01 6.40
N GLU A 500 -41.00 -17.74 5.43
CA GLU A 500 -41.04 -17.47 3.99
C GLU A 500 -41.93 -16.27 3.64
N GLY A 501 -41.64 -15.66 2.49
CA GLY A 501 -42.68 -15.15 1.59
C GLY A 501 -42.56 -13.67 1.21
N LEU A 502 -41.96 -13.38 0.05
CA LEU A 502 -42.65 -12.72 -1.08
C LEU A 502 -41.72 -12.54 -2.29
N ARG A 503 -42.22 -13.01 -3.43
CA ARG A 503 -41.61 -12.94 -4.77
C ARG A 503 -41.89 -11.57 -5.43
N TYR A 504 -40.88 -11.09 -6.14
CA TYR A 504 -40.86 -10.28 -7.37
C TYR A 504 -41.88 -9.15 -7.60
N SER A 505 -41.35 -7.93 -7.79
CA SER A 505 -41.75 -7.08 -8.92
C SER A 505 -40.58 -6.19 -9.38
N SER A 506 -40.38 -6.24 -10.69
CA SER A 506 -39.51 -5.38 -11.50
C SER A 506 -39.99 -3.92 -11.43
N GLY A 507 -39.05 -2.98 -11.32
CA GLY A 507 -39.30 -1.55 -11.39
C GLY A 507 -38.01 -0.76 -11.31
N ALA A 508 -37.37 -0.55 -12.47
CA ALA A 508 -36.29 0.41 -12.60
C ALA A 508 -36.80 1.82 -12.29
N VAL A 509 -36.16 2.52 -11.35
CA VAL A 509 -36.27 3.97 -11.21
C VAL A 509 -34.87 4.53 -10.96
N ALA A 510 -34.41 5.27 -11.96
CA ALA A 510 -33.20 6.08 -11.92
C ALA A 510 -33.31 7.19 -10.86
N VAL A 511 -32.18 7.54 -10.28
CA VAL A 511 -32.03 8.56 -9.23
C VAL A 511 -32.01 9.96 -9.85
N ASP A 512 -33.03 10.75 -9.57
CA ASP A 512 -33.08 12.21 -9.84
C ASP A 512 -32.75 13.03 -8.56
N PRO A 513 -32.35 14.31 -8.68
CA PRO A 513 -31.61 15.05 -7.65
C PRO A 513 -32.47 15.41 -6.43
N PRO A 514 -31.89 15.71 -5.24
CA PRO A 514 -32.69 16.14 -4.10
C PRO A 514 -32.97 17.65 -4.24
N LYS A 515 -33.90 18.02 -5.14
CA LYS A 515 -34.49 19.38 -5.12
C LYS A 515 -35.30 19.60 -3.84
N ASP A 516 -35.87 18.53 -3.28
CA ASP A 516 -36.74 18.60 -2.10
C ASP A 516 -36.05 19.11 -0.82
N LYS A 517 -34.76 18.78 -0.59
CA LYS A 517 -34.09 19.12 0.68
C LYS A 517 -33.51 20.53 0.76
N SER A 518 -33.20 21.14 -0.40
CA SER A 518 -32.83 22.55 -0.47
C SER A 518 -34.04 23.47 -0.30
N ASP A 519 -35.20 23.04 -0.78
CA ASP A 519 -36.47 23.75 -0.62
C ASP A 519 -36.99 23.61 0.83
N GLU A 520 -36.79 22.45 1.47
CA GLU A 520 -37.05 22.22 2.90
C GLU A 520 -36.23 23.17 3.82
N LEU A 521 -34.99 23.50 3.44
CA LEU A 521 -34.18 24.50 4.15
C LEU A 521 -34.70 25.94 4.00
N LEU A 522 -35.34 26.26 2.87
CA LEU A 522 -35.95 27.57 2.61
C LEU A 522 -37.31 27.70 3.32
N GLU A 523 -38.08 26.63 3.43
CA GLU A 523 -39.34 26.58 4.17
C GLU A 523 -39.14 26.66 5.69
N LEU A 524 -38.10 25.98 6.23
CA LEU A 524 -37.70 26.09 7.64
C LEU A 524 -37.30 27.52 8.05
N GLN A 525 -36.86 28.35 7.10
CA GLN A 525 -36.55 29.76 7.33
C GLN A 525 -37.79 30.66 7.32
N ARG A 526 -38.88 30.25 6.65
CA ARG A 526 -40.12 31.04 6.50
C ARG A 526 -41.21 30.72 7.52
N GLY A 527 -41.13 29.59 8.24
CA GLY A 527 -42.13 29.19 9.24
C GLY A 527 -41.95 29.78 10.65
N ASP A 528 -43.04 29.91 11.41
CA ASP A 528 -43.07 30.36 12.81
C ASP A 528 -42.65 29.25 13.79
N ILE A 529 -41.40 28.79 13.65
CA ILE A 529 -40.81 27.74 14.49
C ILE A 529 -39.84 28.37 15.51
N PRO A 530 -39.86 27.97 16.80
CA PRO A 530 -38.91 28.47 17.80
C PRO A 530 -37.45 28.31 17.37
N VAL A 531 -36.64 29.35 17.59
CA VAL A 531 -35.27 29.50 17.04
C VAL A 531 -34.36 28.31 17.36
N GLY A 532 -34.44 27.75 18.56
CA GLY A 532 -33.61 26.60 18.97
C GLY A 532 -33.92 25.30 18.23
N ILE A 533 -35.19 25.07 17.86
CA ILE A 533 -35.62 23.89 17.11
C ILE A 533 -35.28 24.05 15.61
N ARG A 534 -35.36 25.28 15.12
CA ARG A 534 -35.00 25.64 13.74
C ARG A 534 -33.52 25.39 13.44
N GLU A 535 -32.62 25.77 14.36
CA GLU A 535 -31.18 25.53 14.18
C GLU A 535 -30.81 24.04 14.26
N LEU A 536 -31.48 23.28 15.13
CA LEU A 536 -31.31 21.82 15.18
C LEU A 536 -31.77 21.14 13.88
N ALA A 537 -32.93 21.52 13.34
CA ALA A 537 -33.42 21.01 12.06
C ALA A 537 -32.49 21.39 10.89
N ARG A 538 -31.99 22.63 10.88
CA ARG A 538 -31.02 23.12 9.88
C ARG A 538 -29.71 22.31 9.90
N LEU A 539 -29.17 22.05 11.08
CA LEU A 539 -27.95 21.24 11.22
C LEU A 539 -28.16 19.80 10.74
N ASN A 540 -29.34 19.23 10.97
CA ASN A 540 -29.66 17.87 10.56
C ASN A 540 -29.79 17.77 9.03
N VAL A 541 -30.52 18.69 8.38
CA VAL A 541 -30.68 18.69 6.92
C VAL A 541 -29.37 18.98 6.19
N VAL A 542 -28.51 19.85 6.75
CA VAL A 542 -27.15 20.08 6.24
C VAL A 542 -26.26 18.85 6.43
N GLY A 543 -26.41 18.12 7.53
CA GLY A 543 -25.74 16.83 7.77
C GLY A 543 -26.12 15.79 6.72
N GLU A 544 -27.41 15.66 6.44
CA GLU A 544 -27.94 14.73 5.44
C GLU A 544 -27.54 15.10 4.00
N LEU A 545 -27.48 16.39 3.66
CA LEU A 545 -26.98 16.87 2.37
C LEU A 545 -25.49 16.53 2.18
N LYS A 546 -24.67 16.65 3.23
CA LYS A 546 -23.26 16.25 3.19
C LYS A 546 -23.08 14.75 3.06
N GLU A 547 -23.93 13.95 3.71
CA GLU A 547 -23.93 12.49 3.56
C GLU A 547 -24.38 12.04 2.17
N ALA A 548 -25.39 12.69 1.57
CA ALA A 548 -25.81 12.44 0.19
C ALA A 548 -24.73 12.83 -0.84
N GLN A 549 -24.04 13.96 -0.65
CA GLN A 549 -22.89 14.36 -1.46
C GLN A 549 -21.68 13.41 -1.28
N ARG A 550 -21.51 12.80 -0.11
CA ARG A 550 -20.50 11.77 0.15
C ARG A 550 -20.86 10.46 -0.56
N ALA A 551 -22.13 10.06 -0.54
CA ALA A 551 -22.62 8.87 -1.25
C ALA A 551 -22.46 8.99 -2.78
N ARG A 552 -22.72 10.18 -3.37
CA ARG A 552 -22.44 10.45 -4.80
C ARG A 552 -20.95 10.36 -5.16
N ARG A 553 -20.05 10.86 -4.31
CA ARG A 553 -18.59 10.74 -4.54
C ARG A 553 -18.09 9.29 -4.49
N VAL A 554 -18.72 8.46 -3.66
CA VAL A 554 -18.42 7.03 -3.57
C VAL A 554 -18.97 6.25 -4.78
N ALA A 555 -20.05 6.71 -5.41
CA ALA A 555 -20.59 6.14 -6.66
C ALA A 555 -19.73 6.48 -7.90
N MET A 556 -18.93 7.56 -7.87
CA MET A 556 -18.02 7.95 -8.98
C MET A 556 -16.62 7.30 -8.93
N ALA A 557 -16.40 6.26 -8.11
CA ALA A 557 -15.09 5.61 -7.95
C ALA A 557 -14.88 4.41 -8.89
N TRP A 558 -15.04 4.62 -10.20
CA TRP A 558 -14.31 3.94 -11.28
C TRP A 558 -13.49 5.04 -11.94
N VAL A 559 -12.23 5.19 -11.53
CA VAL A 559 -11.42 6.30 -12.04
C VAL A 559 -10.74 5.83 -13.33
N ASN A 560 -11.25 6.30 -14.46
CA ASN A 560 -10.43 6.58 -15.64
C ASN A 560 -9.48 7.73 -15.25
N PRO A 561 -8.14 7.59 -15.35
CA PRO A 561 -7.23 8.70 -15.09
C PRO A 561 -7.40 9.87 -16.06
N ASP A 562 -8.05 9.64 -17.20
CA ASP A 562 -8.40 10.69 -18.17
C ASP A 562 -9.80 11.23 -17.85
N GLY A 563 -9.87 12.33 -17.11
CA GLY A 563 -11.09 13.12 -16.91
C GLY A 563 -11.52 13.84 -18.20
N MET A 564 -11.82 13.09 -19.26
CA MET A 564 -12.52 13.60 -20.44
C MET A 564 -13.93 13.05 -20.43
N LEU A 565 -14.86 13.92 -20.07
CA LEU A 565 -16.28 13.79 -20.40
C LEU A 565 -16.37 13.60 -21.92
N TRP A 566 -16.75 12.41 -22.37
CA TRP A 566 -17.15 12.23 -23.77
C TRP A 566 -18.54 12.83 -23.91
N GLY A 567 -18.60 14.02 -24.49
CA GLY A 567 -19.80 14.65 -25.01
C GLY A 567 -19.53 15.15 -26.42
N SER A 568 -20.14 14.47 -27.39
CA SER A 568 -20.64 14.95 -28.70
C SER A 568 -19.82 15.93 -29.56
N GLU A 569 -19.66 15.53 -30.83
CA GLU A 569 -19.57 16.38 -32.05
C GLU A 569 -18.21 17.08 -32.28
N ALA A 570 -17.42 16.85 -33.34
CA ALA A 570 -17.73 16.67 -34.76
C ALA A 570 -18.72 17.69 -35.29
N GLU A 571 -18.27 18.93 -35.51
CA GLU A 571 -18.65 19.81 -36.63
C GLU A 571 -17.81 21.11 -36.61
N GLY A 572 -17.43 21.62 -37.79
CA GLY A 572 -17.13 23.05 -37.96
C GLY A 572 -15.74 23.43 -38.48
N MET A 573 -15.68 23.58 -39.80
CA MET A 573 -14.74 24.36 -40.61
C MET A 573 -14.17 25.62 -39.92
N HIS A 574 -12.84 25.79 -39.92
CA HIS A 574 -12.09 26.77 -40.72
C HIS A 574 -10.58 26.71 -40.45
#